data_AF-A0A377UXK5-F1
#
_entry.id   AF-A0A377UXK5-F1
#
_cell.length_a   1.000
_cell.length_b   1.000
_cell.length_c   1.000
_cell.angle_alpha   90.00
_cell.angle_beta   90.00
_cell.angle_gamma   90.00
#
_symmetry.space_group_name_H-M   'P 1'
#
loop_
_entity.id
_entity.type
_entity.pdbx_description
1 polymer ?
#
loop_
_entity_poly.entity_id
_entity_poly.type
_entity_poly.pdbx_seq_one_letter_code
_entity_poly.pdbx_strand_id
1 'polypeptide(L)'
;MRPAGCRWKSSPTRPGTDEAELRRHMARLTALLAQFAADPTLRCGEAEMLSADELARAGRRSTIPLCRCLPPPSARWWPTRRGRPRMRRRWRTPAGSSAIARCVSRWWALAQLLRQRGVKPGDSVAVALPRSVFLTLALHGIVEAGAAWLPLDTGYPDDRLRMMLEDARPSLLIATEDQLARFSDIPGLESLCYQQPLAAGDDAPLALSKPDHTAYIIFTSGSTGRPKGVMVGQTAIVNRLLWMQDRYPLSADDVVAQKTPCSFDVSVWEFWWPFIAGAQLVMAEPEAHRDPQAMQQFFARYGVTTTHFVPSMLAAVCRLAGCRQRRCLPHAAAGILQRRSAADGIVPRVGALDRRAAA
;
A
#
# COMPACT_ATOMS: atom_id res chain seq x y z
N MET A 1 1.61 -66.24 12.09
CA MET A 1 2.67 -65.28 11.73
C MET A 1 2.16 -63.88 12.03
N ARG A 2 2.76 -63.16 12.99
CA ARG A 2 2.49 -61.72 13.13
C ARG A 2 3.17 -61.01 11.94
N PRO A 3 2.51 -60.07 11.24
CA PRO A 3 3.17 -59.34 10.16
C PRO A 3 4.42 -58.66 10.72
N ALA A 4 5.53 -58.75 9.98
CA ALA A 4 6.79 -58.12 10.36
C ALA A 4 6.59 -56.61 10.46
N GLY A 5 6.53 -56.08 11.68
CA GLY A 5 6.36 -54.65 11.90
C GLY A 5 7.65 -53.89 11.60
N CYS A 6 7.57 -52.83 10.80
CA CYS A 6 8.67 -51.88 10.65
C CYS A 6 8.89 -51.14 11.98
N ARG A 7 10.12 -51.13 12.49
CA ARG A 7 10.52 -50.31 13.65
C ARG A 7 11.32 -49.12 13.19
N TRP A 8 10.94 -47.95 13.66
CA TRP A 8 11.63 -46.69 13.39
C TRP A 8 12.48 -46.30 14.59
N LYS A 9 13.70 -45.81 14.34
CA LYS A 9 14.57 -45.24 15.38
C LYS A 9 14.95 -43.83 14.92
N SER A 10 14.52 -42.82 15.67
CA SER A 10 14.91 -41.43 15.44
C SER A 10 16.01 -41.06 16.45
N SER A 11 17.14 -40.57 15.96
CA SER A 11 18.22 -40.03 16.79
C SER A 11 18.32 -38.52 16.51
N PRO A 12 17.90 -37.64 17.44
CA PRO A 12 18.07 -36.20 17.24
C PRO A 12 19.56 -35.86 17.20
N THR A 13 20.03 -35.34 16.07
CA THR A 13 21.44 -34.97 15.86
C THR A 13 21.74 -33.52 16.21
N ARG A 14 20.69 -32.71 16.47
CA ARG A 14 20.80 -31.27 16.77
C ARG A 14 20.17 -30.93 18.12
N PRO A 15 20.88 -30.20 19.00
CA PRO A 15 20.26 -29.61 20.19
C PRO A 15 19.13 -28.65 19.76
N GLY A 16 17.96 -28.81 20.36
CA GLY A 16 16.76 -28.01 20.06
C GLY A 16 15.71 -28.68 19.16
N THR A 17 15.86 -29.96 18.81
CA THR A 17 14.81 -30.69 18.07
C THR A 17 13.64 -30.99 19.01
N ASP A 18 12.46 -30.41 18.74
CA ASP A 18 11.23 -30.65 19.49
C ASP A 18 10.75 -32.09 19.25
N GLU A 19 10.61 -32.87 20.32
CA GLU A 19 10.15 -34.26 20.25
C GLU A 19 8.75 -34.37 19.63
N ALA A 20 7.89 -33.36 19.83
CA ALA A 20 6.57 -33.30 19.20
C ALA A 20 6.67 -33.09 17.68
N GLU A 21 7.70 -32.41 17.19
CA GLU A 21 7.97 -32.25 15.76
C GLU A 21 8.43 -33.55 15.12
N LEU A 22 9.35 -34.27 15.76
CA LEU A 22 9.76 -35.61 15.31
C LEU A 22 8.59 -36.57 15.25
N ARG A 23 7.72 -36.57 16.27
CA ARG A 23 6.49 -37.38 16.27
C ARG A 23 5.57 -37.04 15.10
N ARG A 24 5.42 -35.76 14.74
CA ARG A 24 4.65 -35.34 13.56
C ARG A 24 5.29 -35.85 12.26
N HIS A 25 6.60 -35.73 12.11
CA HIS A 25 7.31 -36.25 10.93
C HIS A 25 7.17 -37.76 10.79
N MET A 26 7.28 -38.50 11.88
CA MET A 26 7.08 -39.95 11.89
C MET A 26 5.65 -40.35 11.53
N ALA A 27 4.65 -39.61 12.02
CA ALA A 27 3.25 -39.82 11.66
C ALA A 27 3.01 -39.60 10.16
N ARG A 28 3.57 -38.54 9.58
CA ARG A 28 3.49 -38.27 8.13
C ARG A 28 4.17 -39.35 7.29
N LEU A 29 5.37 -39.81 7.69
CA LEU A 29 6.07 -40.89 7.02
C LEU A 29 5.25 -42.20 7.04
N THR A 30 4.63 -42.50 8.18
CA THR A 30 3.78 -43.68 8.31
C THR A 30 2.53 -43.57 7.42
N ALA A 31 1.88 -42.40 7.38
CA ALA A 31 0.74 -42.15 6.51
C ALA A 31 1.09 -42.22 5.02
N LEU A 32 2.28 -41.72 4.64
CA LEU A 32 2.79 -41.80 3.28
C LEU A 32 2.97 -43.26 2.83
N LEU A 33 3.63 -44.07 3.66
CA LEU A 33 3.84 -45.49 3.37
C LEU A 33 2.53 -46.26 3.28
N ALA A 34 1.53 -45.89 4.09
CA ALA A 34 0.20 -46.48 4.02
C ALA A 34 -0.51 -46.19 2.68
N GLN A 35 -0.30 -45.00 2.08
CA GLN A 35 -0.85 -44.66 0.76
C GLN A 35 -0.26 -45.55 -0.34
N PHE A 36 1.06 -45.72 -0.39
CA PHE A 36 1.70 -46.63 -1.36
C PHE A 36 1.41 -48.11 -1.11
N ALA A 37 1.18 -48.49 0.14
CA ALA A 37 0.75 -49.85 0.47
C ALA A 37 -0.68 -50.12 -0.02
N ALA A 38 -1.56 -49.12 -0.01
CA ALA A 38 -2.93 -49.22 -0.51
C ALA A 38 -3.01 -49.15 -2.06
N ASP A 39 -2.15 -48.33 -2.68
CA ASP A 39 -2.02 -48.22 -4.13
C ASP A 39 -0.53 -48.19 -4.55
N PRO A 40 0.03 -49.34 -4.98
CA PRO A 40 1.41 -49.43 -5.45
C PRO A 40 1.68 -48.67 -6.75
N THR A 41 0.64 -48.25 -7.47
CA THR A 41 0.75 -47.48 -8.72
C THR A 41 0.67 -45.96 -8.49
N LEU A 42 0.43 -45.54 -7.24
CA LEU A 42 0.41 -44.13 -6.83
C LEU A 42 1.68 -43.42 -7.27
N ARG A 43 1.54 -42.27 -7.92
CA ARG A 43 2.69 -41.46 -8.33
C ARG A 43 3.23 -40.69 -7.15
N CYS A 44 4.56 -40.56 -7.07
CA CYS A 44 5.21 -39.81 -5.99
C CYS A 44 4.71 -38.36 -5.83
N GLY A 45 4.28 -37.71 -6.91
CA GLY A 45 3.74 -36.35 -6.89
C GLY A 45 2.29 -36.22 -6.42
N GLU A 46 1.56 -37.33 -6.32
CA GLU A 46 0.15 -37.38 -5.91
C GLU A 46 -0.03 -37.80 -4.44
N ALA A 47 1.04 -38.28 -3.81
CA ALA A 47 1.02 -38.71 -2.42
C ALA A 47 0.90 -37.53 -1.44
N GLU A 48 -0.07 -37.61 -0.53
CA GLU A 48 -0.36 -36.54 0.43
C GLU A 48 0.56 -36.64 1.66
N MET A 49 1.28 -35.56 1.94
CA MET A 49 2.18 -35.46 3.09
C MET A 49 1.54 -34.83 4.34
N LEU A 50 0.43 -34.12 4.17
CA LEU A 50 -0.26 -33.44 5.27
C LEU A 50 -1.43 -34.28 5.74
N SER A 51 -1.66 -34.35 7.04
CA SER A 51 -2.87 -34.99 7.55
C SER A 51 -4.11 -34.13 7.27
N ALA A 52 -5.29 -34.76 7.26
CA ALA A 52 -6.58 -34.05 7.16
C ALA A 52 -6.71 -32.94 8.24
N ASP A 53 -6.21 -33.17 9.45
CA ASP A 53 -6.19 -32.17 10.52
C ASP A 53 -5.23 -31.01 10.25
N GLU A 54 -4.11 -31.25 9.58
CA GLU A 54 -3.17 -30.22 9.15
C GLU A 54 -3.77 -29.35 8.04
N LEU A 55 -4.40 -29.98 7.05
CA LEU A 55 -5.13 -29.30 5.99
C LEU A 55 -6.31 -28.49 6.54
N ALA A 56 -7.10 -29.05 7.45
CA ALA A 56 -8.22 -28.34 8.08
C ALA A 56 -7.74 -27.16 8.95
N ARG A 57 -6.62 -27.31 9.67
CA ARG A 57 -5.99 -26.19 10.41
C ARG A 57 -5.46 -25.12 9.47
N ALA A 58 -4.83 -25.48 8.37
CA ALA A 58 -4.38 -24.53 7.35
C ALA A 58 -5.57 -23.78 6.75
N GLY A 59 -6.63 -24.50 6.36
CA GLY A 59 -7.89 -23.92 5.87
C GLY A 59 -8.47 -22.91 6.85
N ARG A 60 -8.61 -23.25 8.14
CA ARG A 60 -9.11 -22.31 9.16
C ARG A 60 -8.28 -21.04 9.31
N ARG A 61 -6.95 -21.11 9.12
CA ARG A 61 -6.07 -19.92 9.19
C ARG A 61 -6.15 -19.07 7.93
N SER A 62 -6.40 -19.69 6.78
CA SER A 62 -6.47 -19.01 5.47
C SER A 62 -7.87 -18.50 5.13
N THR A 63 -8.92 -19.01 5.80
CA THR A 63 -10.29 -18.47 5.68
C THR A 63 -10.40 -17.18 6.48
N ILE A 64 -10.11 -16.06 5.82
CA ILE A 64 -10.40 -14.74 6.33
C ILE A 64 -11.84 -14.42 5.91
N PRO A 65 -12.80 -14.23 6.85
CA PRO A 65 -14.15 -13.83 6.49
C PRO A 65 -14.09 -12.57 5.63
N LEU A 66 -14.75 -12.60 4.46
CA LEU A 66 -14.93 -11.40 3.66
C LEU A 66 -15.64 -10.37 4.54
N CYS A 67 -14.95 -9.29 4.92
CA CYS A 67 -15.64 -8.05 5.23
C CYS A 67 -16.49 -7.76 4.00
N ARG A 68 -17.82 -7.83 4.13
CA ARG A 68 -18.76 -7.48 3.05
C ARG A 68 -18.23 -6.21 2.40
N CYS A 69 -17.73 -6.34 1.19
CA CYS A 69 -17.09 -5.25 0.48
C CYS A 69 -18.09 -4.10 0.48
N LEU A 70 -17.77 -3.02 1.19
CA LEU A 70 -18.40 -1.75 0.88
C LEU A 70 -18.10 -1.52 -0.61
N PRO A 71 -19.07 -1.01 -1.39
CA PRO A 71 -18.83 -0.72 -2.81
C PRO A 71 -17.54 0.10 -2.96
N PRO A 72 -16.85 0.10 -4.11
CA PRO A 72 -15.63 0.88 -4.31
C PRO A 72 -15.82 2.35 -3.89
N PRO A 73 -14.73 3.13 -3.74
CA PRO A 73 -14.80 4.54 -3.40
C PRO A 73 -15.35 5.26 -4.62
N SER A 74 -16.65 5.11 -4.80
CA SER A 74 -17.51 5.95 -5.61
C SER A 74 -17.91 7.11 -4.72
N ALA A 75 -18.40 8.16 -5.35
CA ALA A 75 -19.05 9.33 -4.73
C ALA A 75 -19.93 9.05 -3.49
N ARG A 76 -20.43 7.81 -3.28
CA ARG A 76 -21.19 7.38 -2.10
C ARG A 76 -20.40 7.30 -0.80
N TRP A 77 -19.08 7.23 -0.82
CA TRP A 77 -18.26 7.25 0.41
C TRP A 77 -18.07 8.66 0.96
N TRP A 78 -18.20 9.66 0.08
CA TRP A 78 -18.21 11.04 0.50
C TRP A 78 -19.61 11.42 0.97
N PRO A 79 -19.78 12.06 2.14
CA PRO A 79 -21.09 12.48 2.59
C PRO A 79 -21.65 13.53 1.61
N THR A 80 -22.49 13.09 0.67
CA THR A 80 -23.48 13.98 0.09
C THR A 80 -24.33 14.51 1.25
N ARG A 81 -24.60 15.81 1.24
CA ARG A 81 -25.32 16.54 2.32
C ARG A 81 -26.66 15.91 2.74
N ARG A 82 -27.19 14.88 2.05
CA ARG A 82 -28.57 14.42 2.14
C ARG A 82 -28.81 12.99 2.64
N GLY A 83 -27.79 12.22 3.04
CA GLY A 83 -28.04 10.85 3.54
C GLY A 83 -27.06 10.41 4.62
N ARG A 84 -27.41 10.63 5.89
CA ARG A 84 -26.63 10.11 7.03
C ARG A 84 -27.11 8.70 7.39
N PRO A 85 -26.28 7.65 7.29
CA PRO A 85 -26.46 6.46 8.12
C PRO A 85 -26.16 6.85 9.57
N ARG A 86 -26.97 6.33 10.51
CA ARG A 86 -26.82 6.55 11.95
C ARG A 86 -25.52 5.90 12.48
N MET A 87 -24.37 6.53 12.25
CA MET A 87 -23.21 6.37 13.13
C MET A 87 -23.25 7.48 14.16
N ARG A 88 -23.72 7.13 15.37
CA ARG A 88 -23.69 7.98 16.55
C ARG A 88 -22.23 8.19 16.98
N ARG A 89 -21.57 9.23 16.47
CA ARG A 89 -20.72 10.14 17.25
C ARG A 89 -20.40 11.36 16.40
N ARG A 90 -20.53 12.49 17.08
CA ARG A 90 -20.59 13.85 16.56
C ARG A 90 -19.24 14.24 15.95
N TRP A 91 -19.18 14.36 14.63
CA TRP A 91 -18.12 15.10 13.94
C TRP A 91 -18.08 16.52 14.52
N ARG A 92 -17.03 16.86 15.26
CA ARG A 92 -16.70 18.24 15.63
C ARG A 92 -15.46 18.63 14.84
N THR A 93 -15.59 19.69 14.06
CA THR A 93 -14.50 20.35 13.34
C THR A 93 -13.65 21.19 14.29
N PRO A 94 -12.33 21.21 14.04
CA PRO A 94 -11.68 22.47 13.69
C PRO A 94 -10.83 22.30 12.41
N ALA A 95 -11.04 23.16 11.41
CA ALA A 95 -10.26 23.29 10.16
C ALA A 95 -10.17 22.11 9.16
N GLY A 96 -10.37 20.84 9.56
CA GLY A 96 -10.12 19.67 8.68
C GLY A 96 -11.09 19.48 7.50
N SER A 97 -12.38 19.77 7.66
CA SER A 97 -13.39 19.46 6.62
C SER A 97 -13.32 20.38 5.39
N SER A 98 -12.87 21.63 5.54
CA SER A 98 -12.80 22.60 4.44
C SER A 98 -11.57 22.39 3.56
N ALA A 99 -10.44 21.97 4.15
CA ALA A 99 -9.23 21.64 3.41
C ALA A 99 -9.43 20.40 2.54
N ILE A 100 -10.04 19.34 3.11
CA ILE A 100 -10.35 18.13 2.34
C ILE A 100 -11.40 18.43 1.27
N ALA A 101 -12.45 19.21 1.55
CA ALA A 101 -13.42 19.62 0.52
C ALA A 101 -12.79 20.42 -0.63
N ARG A 102 -11.86 21.34 -0.32
CA ARG A 102 -11.10 22.07 -1.33
C ARG A 102 -10.21 21.15 -2.16
N CYS A 103 -9.61 20.15 -1.54
CA CYS A 103 -8.92 19.09 -2.25
C CYS A 103 -9.91 18.43 -3.22
N VAL A 104 -11.00 17.82 -2.72
CA VAL A 104 -12.00 17.09 -3.52
C VAL A 104 -12.47 17.87 -4.75
N SER A 105 -12.79 19.15 -4.58
CA SER A 105 -13.22 20.01 -5.70
C SER A 105 -12.16 20.14 -6.79
N ARG A 106 -10.87 20.16 -6.43
CA ARG A 106 -9.75 20.17 -7.39
C ARG A 106 -9.56 18.83 -8.09
N TRP A 107 -9.86 17.70 -7.44
CA TRP A 107 -9.76 16.37 -8.07
C TRP A 107 -10.83 16.23 -9.13
N TRP A 108 -12.05 16.69 -8.82
CA TRP A 108 -13.17 16.69 -9.76
C TRP A 108 -12.92 17.61 -10.95
N ALA A 109 -12.39 18.83 -10.71
CA ALA A 109 -11.98 19.72 -11.80
C ALA A 109 -10.93 19.07 -12.70
N LEU A 110 -9.95 18.35 -12.13
CA LEU A 110 -8.96 17.62 -12.90
C LEU A 110 -9.59 16.44 -13.66
N ALA A 111 -10.47 15.67 -13.03
CA ALA A 111 -11.17 14.58 -13.69
C ALA A 111 -11.95 15.08 -14.92
N GLN A 112 -12.62 16.22 -14.81
CA GLN A 112 -13.32 16.88 -15.93
C GLN A 112 -12.35 17.30 -17.04
N LEU A 113 -11.21 17.90 -16.68
CA LEU A 113 -10.17 18.23 -17.65
C LEU A 113 -9.66 16.99 -18.37
N LEU A 114 -9.40 15.88 -17.66
CA LEU A 114 -8.98 14.61 -18.26
C LEU A 114 -10.02 14.09 -19.27
N ARG A 115 -11.31 14.19 -18.95
CA ARG A 115 -12.41 13.83 -19.88
C ARG A 115 -12.43 14.70 -21.12
N GLN A 116 -12.20 16.02 -20.97
CA GLN A 116 -12.10 16.96 -22.10
C GLN A 116 -10.87 16.66 -22.98
N ARG A 117 -9.79 16.13 -22.39
CA ARG A 117 -8.62 15.59 -23.09
C ARG A 117 -8.80 14.15 -23.58
N GLY A 118 -10.05 13.66 -23.67
CA GLY A 118 -10.36 12.39 -24.29
C GLY A 118 -10.16 11.13 -23.43
N VAL A 119 -9.76 11.25 -22.15
CA VAL A 119 -9.62 10.10 -21.24
C VAL A 119 -10.99 9.45 -21.00
N LYS A 120 -11.08 8.12 -21.17
CA LYS A 120 -12.29 7.32 -20.99
C LYS A 120 -12.16 6.34 -19.81
N PRO A 121 -13.28 5.92 -19.21
CA PRO A 121 -13.24 4.86 -18.22
C PRO A 121 -12.62 3.59 -18.79
N GLY A 122 -11.69 2.99 -18.06
CA GLY A 122 -10.91 1.84 -18.51
C GLY A 122 -9.56 2.18 -19.16
N ASP A 123 -9.32 3.44 -19.54
CA ASP A 123 -8.01 3.88 -20.03
C ASP A 123 -6.97 3.89 -18.91
N SER A 124 -5.70 4.04 -19.28
CA SER A 124 -4.63 4.34 -18.33
C SER A 124 -4.04 5.73 -18.57
N VAL A 125 -3.66 6.41 -17.50
CA VAL A 125 -3.02 7.74 -17.53
C VAL A 125 -1.67 7.63 -16.83
N ALA A 126 -0.60 7.95 -17.55
CA ALA A 126 0.74 7.99 -17.00
C ALA A 126 0.96 9.26 -16.17
N VAL A 127 1.72 9.17 -15.07
CA VAL A 127 1.96 10.28 -14.16
C VAL A 127 3.45 10.38 -13.83
N ALA A 128 4.10 11.41 -14.37
CA ALA A 128 5.50 11.77 -14.14
C ALA A 128 5.57 13.10 -13.37
N LEU A 129 5.05 13.12 -12.14
CA LEU A 129 5.05 14.30 -11.28
C LEU A 129 6.01 14.11 -10.09
N PRO A 130 6.76 15.16 -9.69
CA PRO A 130 7.50 15.13 -8.44
C PRO A 130 6.53 15.04 -7.26
N ARG A 131 7.06 14.57 -6.12
CA ARG A 131 6.29 14.50 -4.87
C ARG A 131 5.81 15.90 -4.49
N SER A 132 4.50 16.09 -4.54
CA SER A 132 3.81 17.33 -4.20
C SER A 132 2.34 17.04 -4.00
N VAL A 133 1.56 18.03 -3.54
CA VAL A 133 0.10 17.89 -3.46
C VAL A 133 -0.51 17.54 -4.83
N PHE A 134 0.08 18.03 -5.93
CA PHE A 134 -0.42 17.80 -7.29
C PHE A 134 -0.36 16.33 -7.69
N LEU A 135 0.63 15.57 -7.20
CA LEU A 135 0.67 14.12 -7.41
C LEU A 135 -0.58 13.46 -6.80
N THR A 136 -0.90 13.77 -5.55
CA THR A 136 -2.11 13.25 -4.89
C THR A 136 -3.39 13.67 -5.63
N LEU A 137 -3.51 14.94 -6.03
CA LEU A 137 -4.67 15.42 -6.80
C LEU A 137 -4.79 14.73 -8.16
N ALA A 138 -3.66 14.49 -8.86
CA ALA A 138 -3.61 13.81 -10.14
C ALA A 138 -4.12 12.37 -10.04
N LEU A 139 -3.58 11.62 -9.07
CA LEU A 139 -3.97 10.24 -8.86
C LEU A 139 -5.48 10.12 -8.53
N HIS A 140 -6.04 11.01 -7.70
CA HIS A 140 -7.48 11.02 -7.40
C HIS A 140 -8.32 11.41 -8.61
N GLY A 141 -7.90 12.44 -9.36
CA GLY A 141 -8.60 12.89 -10.56
C GLY A 141 -8.67 11.81 -11.65
N ILE A 142 -7.61 11.01 -11.81
CA ILE A 142 -7.57 9.87 -12.74
C ILE A 142 -8.60 8.81 -12.35
N VAL A 143 -8.66 8.44 -11.07
CA VAL A 143 -9.66 7.47 -10.58
C VAL A 143 -11.07 8.02 -10.74
N GLU A 144 -11.32 9.29 -10.42
CA GLU A 144 -12.63 9.93 -10.60
C GLU A 144 -13.08 9.97 -12.07
N ALA A 145 -12.13 10.08 -13.02
CA ALA A 145 -12.39 9.94 -14.46
C ALA A 145 -12.65 8.49 -14.91
N GLY A 146 -12.48 7.52 -14.02
CA GLY A 146 -12.68 6.09 -14.26
C GLY A 146 -11.48 5.38 -14.90
N ALA A 147 -10.32 6.03 -14.94
CA ALA A 147 -9.08 5.50 -15.52
C ALA A 147 -8.12 4.94 -14.45
N ALA A 148 -7.16 4.14 -14.88
CA ALA A 148 -6.08 3.63 -14.05
C ALA A 148 -4.87 4.55 -14.09
N TRP A 149 -4.22 4.82 -12.96
CA TRP A 149 -2.97 5.58 -12.98
C TRP A 149 -1.75 4.68 -13.16
N LEU A 150 -0.76 5.16 -13.91
CA LEU A 150 0.53 4.54 -14.14
C LEU A 150 1.64 5.49 -13.63
N PRO A 151 2.19 5.29 -12.42
CA PRO A 151 3.22 6.16 -11.89
C PRO A 151 4.55 5.92 -12.59
N LEU A 152 5.17 7.00 -13.07
CA LEU A 152 6.50 7.02 -13.65
C LEU A 152 7.47 7.68 -12.67
N ASP A 153 8.47 6.93 -12.21
CA ASP A 153 9.55 7.49 -11.40
C ASP A 153 10.46 8.33 -12.29
N THR A 154 10.47 9.65 -12.10
CA THR A 154 11.32 10.55 -12.90
C THR A 154 12.81 10.31 -12.65
N GLY A 155 13.19 9.56 -11.60
CA GLY A 155 14.56 9.10 -11.41
C GLY A 155 14.98 7.92 -12.30
N TYR A 156 14.07 7.32 -13.06
CA TYR A 156 14.41 6.25 -14.00
C TYR A 156 15.04 6.79 -15.30
N PRO A 157 15.93 6.01 -15.94
CA PRO A 157 16.44 6.31 -17.28
C PRO A 157 15.32 6.38 -18.31
N ASP A 158 15.50 7.21 -19.35
CA ASP A 158 14.50 7.45 -20.39
C ASP A 158 14.08 6.18 -21.13
N ASP A 159 15.03 5.28 -21.46
CA ASP A 159 14.73 3.99 -22.08
C ASP A 159 13.76 3.15 -21.26
N ARG A 160 13.89 3.18 -19.93
CA ARG A 160 12.99 2.45 -19.03
C ARG A 160 11.59 3.05 -19.04
N LEU A 161 11.49 4.37 -19.02
CA LEU A 161 10.21 5.07 -19.07
C LEU A 161 9.52 4.84 -20.41
N ARG A 162 10.27 4.89 -21.52
CA ARG A 162 9.76 4.59 -22.87
C ARG A 162 9.23 3.17 -22.94
N MET A 163 9.99 2.17 -22.47
CA MET A 163 9.51 0.77 -22.43
C MET A 163 8.20 0.60 -21.67
N MET A 164 8.04 1.30 -20.54
CA MET A 164 6.80 1.27 -19.75
C MET A 164 5.62 1.90 -20.51
N LEU A 165 5.86 3.02 -21.18
CA LEU A 165 4.85 3.72 -21.99
C LEU A 165 4.45 2.94 -23.24
N GLU A 166 5.41 2.29 -23.92
CA GLU A 166 5.17 1.43 -25.07
C GLU A 166 4.30 0.21 -24.74
N ASP A 167 4.52 -0.38 -23.56
CA ASP A 167 3.80 -1.56 -23.09
C ASP A 167 2.40 -1.17 -22.58
N ALA A 168 2.29 -0.11 -21.79
CA ALA A 168 1.02 0.30 -21.18
C ALA A 168 0.10 1.11 -22.10
N ARG A 169 0.66 1.79 -23.12
CA ARG A 169 -0.05 2.65 -24.07
C ARG A 169 -1.10 3.57 -23.41
N PRO A 170 -0.68 4.44 -22.46
CA PRO A 170 -1.62 5.32 -21.78
C PRO A 170 -2.26 6.30 -22.75
N SER A 171 -3.50 6.68 -22.49
CA SER A 171 -4.24 7.66 -23.29
C SER A 171 -3.72 9.08 -23.11
N LEU A 172 -3.06 9.36 -21.97
CA LEU A 172 -2.53 10.67 -21.60
C LEU A 172 -1.34 10.52 -20.65
N LEU A 173 -0.38 11.45 -20.73
CA LEU A 173 0.68 11.67 -19.75
C LEU A 173 0.44 12.97 -18.97
N ILE A 174 0.39 12.88 -17.64
CA ILE A 174 0.45 14.04 -16.74
C ILE A 174 1.91 14.22 -16.29
N ALA A 175 2.47 15.40 -16.52
CA ALA A 175 3.84 15.72 -16.11
C ALA A 175 4.00 17.20 -15.74
N THR A 176 5.17 17.58 -15.26
CA THR A 176 5.58 18.99 -15.16
C THR A 176 6.24 19.45 -16.45
N GLU A 177 6.29 20.76 -16.67
CA GLU A 177 6.81 21.37 -17.89
C GLU A 177 8.27 20.96 -18.17
N ASP A 178 9.10 20.90 -17.13
CA ASP A 178 10.49 20.45 -17.22
C ASP A 178 10.62 18.97 -17.59
N GLN A 179 9.66 18.13 -17.19
CA GLN A 179 9.67 16.70 -17.49
C GLN A 179 9.11 16.39 -18.88
N LEU A 180 8.24 17.22 -19.45
CA LEU A 180 7.62 16.99 -20.75
C LEU A 180 8.65 16.83 -21.88
N ALA A 181 9.79 17.53 -21.80
CA ALA A 181 10.85 17.43 -22.79
C ALA A 181 11.36 15.98 -22.98
N ARG A 182 11.38 15.18 -21.89
CA ARG A 182 11.84 13.78 -21.89
C ARG A 182 10.91 12.82 -22.63
N PHE A 183 9.66 13.23 -22.87
CA PHE A 183 8.63 12.40 -23.50
C PHE A 183 8.20 12.95 -24.87
N SER A 184 8.83 14.03 -25.33
CA SER A 184 8.46 14.76 -26.55
C SER A 184 8.60 13.95 -27.84
N ASP A 185 9.44 12.91 -27.81
CA ASP A 185 9.73 12.02 -28.94
C ASP A 185 8.93 10.70 -28.89
N ILE A 186 7.91 10.60 -28.03
CA ILE A 186 6.99 9.45 -27.96
C ILE A 186 5.79 9.72 -28.88
N PRO A 187 5.68 9.04 -30.04
CA PRO A 187 4.64 9.36 -31.02
C PRO A 187 3.23 9.08 -30.48
N GLY A 188 2.32 10.04 -30.66
CA GLY A 188 0.90 9.89 -30.32
C GLY A 188 0.58 9.97 -28.83
N LEU A 189 1.55 10.24 -27.96
CA LEU A 189 1.30 10.44 -26.53
C LEU A 189 0.84 11.88 -26.27
N GLU A 190 -0.46 12.06 -26.02
CA GLU A 190 -0.97 13.34 -25.55
C GLU A 190 -0.44 13.63 -24.14
N SER A 191 -0.08 14.89 -23.88
CA SER A 191 0.44 15.31 -22.58
C SER A 191 -0.33 16.48 -21.95
N LEU A 192 -0.31 16.52 -20.63
CA LEU A 192 -0.93 17.54 -19.80
C LEU A 192 0.07 18.02 -18.74
N CYS A 193 0.45 19.30 -18.82
CA CYS A 193 1.20 19.95 -17.76
C CYS A 193 0.29 20.21 -16.54
N TYR A 194 0.66 19.70 -15.36
CA TYR A 194 -0.13 19.90 -14.13
C TYR A 194 0.76 20.31 -12.94
N GLN A 195 0.84 21.61 -12.71
CA GLN A 195 1.66 22.22 -11.66
C GLN A 195 0.94 23.33 -10.88
N GLN A 196 -0.28 23.65 -11.27
CA GLN A 196 -1.07 24.71 -10.69
C GLN A 196 -2.47 24.18 -10.37
N PRO A 197 -3.10 24.67 -9.29
CA PRO A 197 -4.44 24.25 -8.95
C PRO A 197 -5.41 24.73 -10.05
N LEU A 198 -6.26 23.82 -10.53
CA LEU A 198 -7.42 24.21 -11.31
C LEU A 198 -8.40 24.97 -10.41
N ALA A 199 -9.17 25.87 -11.02
CA ALA A 199 -10.25 26.55 -10.33
C ALA A 199 -11.19 25.49 -9.74
N ALA A 200 -11.47 25.60 -8.44
CA ALA A 200 -12.44 24.73 -7.80
C ALA A 200 -13.82 25.14 -8.31
N GLY A 201 -14.46 24.25 -9.07
CA GLY A 201 -15.87 24.41 -9.45
C GLY A 201 -16.80 23.87 -8.37
N ASP A 202 -18.09 24.18 -8.50
CA ASP A 202 -19.18 23.53 -7.76
C ASP A 202 -19.50 22.13 -8.34
N ASP A 203 -18.56 21.54 -9.08
CA ASP A 203 -18.76 20.33 -9.85
C ASP A 203 -19.08 19.14 -8.94
N ALA A 204 -20.07 18.35 -9.34
CA ALA A 204 -20.40 17.10 -8.68
C ALA A 204 -19.37 16.02 -9.07
N PRO A 205 -19.19 14.96 -8.24
CA PRO A 205 -18.37 13.83 -8.62
C PRO A 205 -18.91 13.19 -9.90
N LEU A 206 -18.00 12.79 -10.79
CA LEU A 206 -18.38 12.13 -12.05
C LEU A 206 -18.86 10.69 -11.83
N ALA A 207 -18.39 10.05 -10.76
CA ALA A 207 -18.76 8.69 -10.38
C ALA A 207 -18.57 7.67 -11.52
N LEU A 208 -17.51 7.83 -12.32
CA LEU A 208 -17.23 6.99 -13.50
C LEU A 208 -16.44 5.72 -13.17
N SER A 209 -15.76 5.67 -12.01
CA SER A 209 -15.04 4.49 -11.55
C SER A 209 -15.99 3.36 -11.16
N LYS A 210 -15.73 2.15 -11.66
CA LYS A 210 -16.49 0.93 -11.36
C LYS A 210 -15.62 -0.11 -10.64
N PRO A 211 -16.22 -1.04 -9.87
CA PRO A 211 -15.44 -2.02 -9.08
C PRO A 211 -14.52 -2.93 -9.91
N ASP A 212 -14.90 -3.20 -11.16
CA ASP A 212 -14.22 -4.05 -12.13
C ASP A 212 -13.12 -3.32 -12.93
N HIS A 213 -13.02 -2.00 -12.82
CA HIS A 213 -11.95 -1.25 -13.47
C HIS A 213 -10.59 -1.52 -12.80
N THR A 214 -9.51 -1.42 -13.58
CA THR A 214 -8.16 -1.30 -13.04
C THR A 214 -8.04 0.03 -12.28
N ALA A 215 -7.49 -0.01 -11.06
CA ALA A 215 -7.20 1.16 -10.26
C ALA A 215 -5.83 1.75 -10.62
N TYR A 216 -4.81 0.90 -10.68
CA TYR A 216 -3.45 1.33 -10.97
C TYR A 216 -2.64 0.24 -11.66
N ILE A 217 -1.57 0.68 -12.32
CA ILE A 217 -0.61 -0.17 -13.01
C ILE A 217 0.77 0.19 -12.46
N ILE A 218 1.42 -0.74 -11.75
CA ILE A 218 2.79 -0.53 -11.26
C ILE A 218 3.73 -1.53 -11.92
N PHE A 219 4.80 -1.02 -12.53
CA PHE A 219 5.82 -1.86 -13.15
C PHE A 219 6.82 -2.38 -12.12
N THR A 220 7.12 -3.67 -12.22
CA THR A 220 8.14 -4.33 -11.40
C THR A 220 9.30 -4.84 -12.26
N SER A 221 10.45 -5.11 -11.65
CA SER A 221 11.57 -5.74 -12.34
C SER A 221 11.17 -7.15 -12.78
N GLY A 222 10.98 -7.36 -14.08
CA GLY A 222 10.73 -8.68 -14.64
C GLY A 222 11.99 -9.55 -14.60
N SER A 223 11.83 -10.84 -14.33
CA SER A 223 12.93 -11.83 -14.39
C SER A 223 13.58 -11.95 -15.78
N THR A 224 12.89 -11.47 -16.82
CA THR A 224 13.32 -11.46 -18.22
C THR A 224 14.03 -10.15 -18.63
N GLY A 225 14.34 -9.26 -17.67
CA GLY A 225 14.97 -7.96 -17.93
C GLY A 225 14.02 -6.86 -18.38
N ARG A 226 12.88 -7.19 -19.03
CA ARG A 226 11.82 -6.22 -19.36
C ARG A 226 10.88 -6.01 -18.16
N PRO A 227 10.62 -4.75 -17.74
CA PRO A 227 9.64 -4.46 -16.70
C PRO A 227 8.25 -5.01 -17.04
N LYS A 228 7.50 -5.48 -16.03
CA LYS A 228 6.13 -6.01 -16.20
C LYS A 228 5.13 -5.16 -15.41
N GLY A 229 4.10 -4.66 -16.08
CA GLY A 229 3.01 -3.91 -15.47
C GLY A 229 2.05 -4.81 -14.70
N VAL A 230 1.93 -4.60 -13.39
CA VAL A 230 0.92 -5.28 -12.56
C VAL A 230 -0.33 -4.41 -12.49
N MET A 231 -1.42 -4.89 -13.08
CA MET A 231 -2.73 -4.24 -13.01
C MET A 231 -3.45 -4.67 -11.73
N VAL A 232 -3.82 -3.72 -10.87
CA VAL A 232 -4.59 -3.99 -9.66
C VAL A 232 -5.97 -3.37 -9.79
N GLY A 233 -7.02 -4.18 -9.62
CA GLY A 233 -8.42 -3.76 -9.72
C GLY A 233 -8.92 -2.93 -8.53
N GLN A 234 -9.96 -2.12 -8.76
CA GLN A 234 -10.59 -1.28 -7.73
C GLN A 234 -11.05 -2.09 -6.51
N THR A 235 -11.76 -3.21 -6.69
CA THR A 235 -12.19 -4.04 -5.55
C THR A 235 -11.03 -4.56 -4.70
N ALA A 236 -9.90 -4.90 -5.31
CA ALA A 236 -8.74 -5.41 -4.59
C ALA A 236 -8.15 -4.35 -3.64
N ILE A 237 -7.94 -3.12 -4.15
CA ILE A 237 -7.41 -2.04 -3.33
C ILE A 237 -8.41 -1.56 -2.27
N VAL A 238 -9.71 -1.59 -2.56
CA VAL A 238 -10.77 -1.25 -1.59
C VAL A 238 -10.77 -2.22 -0.43
N ASN A 239 -10.75 -3.53 -0.71
CA ASN A 239 -10.65 -4.55 0.33
C ASN A 239 -9.41 -4.33 1.20
N ARG A 240 -8.27 -4.04 0.57
CA ARG A 240 -7.01 -3.78 1.25
C ARG A 240 -7.07 -2.57 2.19
N LEU A 241 -7.70 -1.47 1.77
CA LEU A 241 -7.83 -0.23 2.57
C LEU A 241 -8.85 -0.39 3.70
N LEU A 242 -10.00 -1.02 3.45
CA LEU A 242 -11.01 -1.29 4.46
C LEU A 242 -10.49 -2.21 5.57
N TRP A 243 -9.79 -3.27 5.19
CA TRP A 243 -9.11 -4.12 6.16
C TRP A 243 -8.09 -3.33 6.99
N MET A 244 -7.34 -2.43 6.36
CA MET A 244 -6.37 -1.57 7.07
C MET A 244 -7.07 -0.67 8.08
N GLN A 245 -8.17 -0.04 7.69
CA GLN A 245 -8.95 0.83 8.57
C GLN A 245 -9.58 0.05 9.74
N ASP A 246 -10.06 -1.18 9.50
CA ASP A 246 -10.59 -2.04 10.57
C ASP A 246 -9.48 -2.46 11.55
N ARG A 247 -8.34 -2.89 11.02
CA ARG A 247 -7.23 -3.44 11.82
C ARG A 247 -6.40 -2.38 12.53
N TYR A 248 -6.29 -1.19 11.95
CA TYR A 248 -5.40 -0.09 12.35
C TYR A 248 -6.12 1.27 12.30
N PRO A 249 -7.23 1.48 13.02
CA PRO A 249 -8.12 2.62 12.77
C PRO A 249 -7.42 3.98 12.77
N LEU A 250 -7.56 4.72 11.67
CA LEU A 250 -7.28 6.14 11.63
C LEU A 250 -8.51 6.97 12.02
N SER A 251 -8.24 8.16 12.51
CA SER A 251 -9.19 9.20 12.89
C SER A 251 -8.81 10.55 12.25
N ALA A 252 -9.66 11.55 12.43
CA ALA A 252 -9.38 12.91 11.95
C ALA A 252 -8.20 13.59 12.66
N ASP A 253 -7.75 13.06 13.81
CA ASP A 253 -6.60 13.58 14.56
C ASP A 253 -5.26 13.00 14.06
N ASP A 254 -5.32 12.01 13.16
CA ASP A 254 -4.13 11.37 12.62
C ASP A 254 -3.56 12.13 11.42
N VAL A 255 -2.22 12.14 11.37
CA VAL A 255 -1.42 12.68 10.27
C VAL A 255 -0.62 11.54 9.64
N VAL A 256 -0.90 11.26 8.37
CA VAL A 256 -0.23 10.25 7.54
C VAL A 256 0.87 10.92 6.72
N ALA A 257 2.05 10.29 6.68
CA ALA A 257 3.16 10.72 5.83
C ALA A 257 3.05 10.12 4.42
N GLN A 258 3.03 10.98 3.40
CA GLN A 258 3.39 10.59 2.04
C GLN A 258 4.91 10.70 1.91
N LYS A 259 5.58 9.55 1.83
CA LYS A 259 7.04 9.52 1.65
C LYS A 259 7.51 8.38 0.76
N THR A 260 6.67 7.39 0.51
CA THR A 260 7.04 6.27 -0.36
C THR A 260 6.95 6.76 -1.81
N PRO A 261 7.95 6.49 -2.68
CA PRO A 261 7.85 6.86 -4.08
C PRO A 261 6.60 6.24 -4.73
N CYS A 262 5.96 6.97 -5.65
CA CYS A 262 4.71 6.53 -6.28
C CYS A 262 4.88 5.27 -7.15
N SER A 263 6.11 4.97 -7.57
CA SER A 263 6.49 3.74 -8.28
C SER A 263 6.46 2.47 -7.43
N PHE A 264 6.26 2.59 -6.11
CA PHE A 264 6.07 1.44 -5.20
C PHE A 264 4.63 1.37 -4.68
N ASP A 265 4.07 0.16 -4.67
CA ASP A 265 2.68 -0.12 -4.29
C ASP A 265 2.32 0.25 -2.84
N VAL A 266 3.31 0.24 -1.95
CA VAL A 266 3.15 0.74 -0.58
C VAL A 266 2.68 2.20 -0.54
N SER A 267 3.02 3.02 -1.52
CA SER A 267 2.55 4.42 -1.58
C SER A 267 1.03 4.53 -1.76
N VAL A 268 0.37 3.49 -2.31
CA VAL A 268 -1.07 3.54 -2.65
C VAL A 268 -1.92 3.77 -1.40
N TRP A 269 -1.60 3.12 -0.28
CA TRP A 269 -2.34 3.37 0.95
C TRP A 269 -2.01 4.72 1.57
N GLU A 270 -0.78 5.24 1.41
CA GLU A 270 -0.43 6.59 1.87
C GLU A 270 -1.29 7.62 1.15
N PHE A 271 -1.54 7.41 -0.14
CA PHE A 271 -2.39 8.27 -0.93
C PHE A 271 -3.86 8.16 -0.50
N TRP A 272 -4.46 6.98 -0.34
CA TRP A 272 -5.93 6.84 -0.20
C TRP A 272 -6.46 6.71 1.23
N TRP A 273 -5.74 6.00 2.09
CA TRP A 273 -6.21 5.67 3.44
C TRP A 273 -6.58 6.89 4.31
N PRO A 274 -5.79 7.97 4.38
CA PRO A 274 -6.16 9.12 5.21
C PRO A 274 -7.49 9.74 4.79
N PHE A 275 -7.79 9.80 3.49
CA PHE A 275 -9.00 10.45 3.00
C PHE A 275 -10.27 9.65 3.30
N ILE A 276 -10.21 8.31 3.36
CA ILE A 276 -11.37 7.51 3.76
C ILE A 276 -11.66 7.60 5.27
N ALA A 277 -10.65 7.96 6.08
CA ALA A 277 -10.77 8.09 7.53
C ALA A 277 -10.98 9.55 8.00
N GLY A 278 -10.83 10.52 7.10
CA GLY A 278 -10.85 11.95 7.43
C GLY A 278 -9.57 12.48 8.07
N ALA A 279 -8.48 11.69 8.02
CA ALA A 279 -7.15 12.03 8.51
C ALA A 279 -6.43 13.00 7.55
N GLN A 280 -5.31 13.56 8.00
CA GLN A 280 -4.47 14.43 7.18
C GLN A 280 -3.39 13.64 6.43
N LEU A 281 -3.05 14.08 5.22
CA LEU A 281 -1.89 13.61 4.46
C LEU A 281 -0.89 14.75 4.30
N VAL A 282 0.36 14.53 4.67
CA VAL A 282 1.46 15.50 4.51
C VAL A 282 2.53 14.94 3.58
N MET A 283 3.01 15.76 2.66
CA MET A 283 3.98 15.37 1.64
C MET A 283 5.39 15.61 2.16
N ALA A 284 6.24 14.58 2.17
CA ALA A 284 7.66 14.76 2.38
C ALA A 284 8.28 15.54 1.20
N GLU A 285 9.44 16.16 1.42
CA GLU A 285 10.20 16.72 0.31
C GLU A 285 10.70 15.62 -0.64
N PRO A 286 10.96 15.92 -1.93
CA PRO A 286 11.66 15.01 -2.84
C PRO A 286 12.96 14.48 -2.23
N GLU A 287 13.31 13.22 -2.49
CA GLU A 287 14.51 12.54 -1.96
C GLU A 287 14.62 12.38 -0.42
N ALA A 288 13.86 13.09 0.39
CA ALA A 288 13.93 13.03 1.86
C ALA A 288 13.69 11.61 2.42
N HIS A 289 13.00 10.76 1.68
CA HIS A 289 12.76 9.35 2.02
C HIS A 289 14.03 8.49 2.12
N ARG A 290 15.17 8.96 1.58
CA ARG A 290 16.50 8.32 1.66
C ARG A 290 17.38 8.88 2.78
N ASP A 291 16.97 10.01 3.37
CA ASP A 291 17.68 10.68 4.44
C ASP A 291 16.92 10.50 5.78
N PRO A 292 17.41 9.62 6.66
CA PRO A 292 16.83 9.41 7.98
C PRO A 292 16.71 10.69 8.83
N GLN A 293 17.62 11.65 8.73
CA GLN A 293 17.58 12.90 9.50
C GLN A 293 16.48 13.83 8.97
N ALA A 294 16.40 13.99 7.65
CA ALA A 294 15.29 14.71 7.01
C ALA A 294 13.93 14.10 7.39
N MET A 295 13.83 12.77 7.49
CA MET A 295 12.60 12.10 7.97
C MET A 295 12.25 12.42 9.41
N GLN A 296 13.24 12.46 10.33
CA GLN A 296 12.98 12.87 11.71
C GLN A 296 12.46 14.30 11.80
N GLN A 297 13.08 15.22 11.07
CA GLN A 297 12.65 16.63 10.99
C GLN A 297 11.24 16.74 10.41
N PHE A 298 10.97 16.02 9.33
CA PHE A 298 9.65 15.96 8.71
C PHE A 298 8.57 15.45 9.68
N PHE A 299 8.82 14.35 10.39
CA PHE A 299 7.86 13.82 11.36
C PHE A 299 7.60 14.78 12.50
N ALA A 300 8.64 15.42 13.02
CA ALA A 300 8.52 16.41 14.09
C ALA A 300 7.76 17.65 13.63
N ARG A 301 8.08 18.18 12.44
CA ARG A 301 7.49 19.39 11.86
C ARG A 301 5.99 19.25 11.64
N TYR A 302 5.55 18.11 11.12
CA TYR A 302 4.15 17.88 10.75
C TYR A 302 3.36 17.03 11.76
N GLY A 303 3.99 16.61 12.86
CA GLY A 303 3.34 15.79 13.87
C GLY A 303 2.86 14.44 13.33
N VAL A 304 3.63 13.81 12.44
CA VAL A 304 3.26 12.56 11.77
C VAL A 304 2.94 11.47 12.81
N THR A 305 1.76 10.87 12.66
CA THR A 305 1.22 9.81 13.53
C THR A 305 1.32 8.42 12.90
N THR A 306 1.37 8.36 11.56
CA THR A 306 1.31 7.13 10.79
C THR A 306 2.29 7.19 9.61
N THR A 307 3.16 6.20 9.48
CA THR A 307 4.15 6.12 8.39
C THR A 307 4.56 4.67 8.09
N HIS A 308 5.16 4.45 6.92
CA HIS A 308 5.73 3.17 6.52
C HIS A 308 7.25 3.11 6.76
N PHE A 309 7.83 1.94 7.02
CA PHE A 309 9.26 1.71 6.81
C PHE A 309 9.56 0.36 6.18
N VAL A 310 10.45 0.37 5.19
CA VAL A 310 11.18 -0.86 4.83
C VAL A 310 12.17 -1.20 5.97
N PRO A 311 12.44 -2.48 6.24
CA PRO A 311 13.26 -2.88 7.40
C PRO A 311 14.64 -2.20 7.48
N SER A 312 15.31 -2.03 6.34
CA SER A 312 16.64 -1.39 6.26
C SER A 312 16.59 0.09 6.67
N MET A 313 15.59 0.84 6.18
CA MET A 313 15.40 2.25 6.53
C MET A 313 14.96 2.42 7.99
N LEU A 314 14.13 1.51 8.51
CA LEU A 314 13.79 1.51 9.94
C LEU A 314 15.05 1.37 10.81
N ALA A 315 15.95 0.44 10.45
CA ALA A 315 17.21 0.25 11.15
C ALA A 315 18.11 1.50 11.07
N ALA A 316 18.09 2.25 9.97
CA ALA A 316 18.82 3.51 9.85
C ALA A 316 18.25 4.60 10.76
N VAL A 317 16.93 4.80 10.76
CA VAL A 317 16.26 5.79 11.62
C VAL A 317 16.42 5.46 13.11
N CYS A 318 16.30 4.19 13.50
CA CYS A 318 16.50 3.77 14.90
C CYS A 318 17.93 4.04 15.39
N ARG A 319 18.95 3.82 14.53
CA ARG A 319 20.35 4.08 14.85
C ARG A 319 20.59 5.55 15.18
N LEU A 320 20.06 6.46 14.38
CA LEU A 320 20.19 7.91 14.63
C LEU A 320 19.45 8.37 15.88
N ALA A 321 18.32 7.75 16.18
CA ALA A 321 17.53 8.10 17.36
C ALA A 321 18.12 7.59 18.70
N GLY A 322 19.28 6.90 18.67
CA GLY A 322 19.86 6.26 19.85
C GLY A 322 18.99 5.14 20.43
N CYS A 323 18.01 4.65 19.68
CA CYS A 323 16.99 3.74 20.17
C CYS A 323 17.35 2.30 19.81
N ARG A 324 17.43 1.39 20.81
CA ARG A 324 17.52 -0.05 20.52
C ARG A 324 16.24 -0.48 19.82
N GLN A 325 16.36 -1.10 18.64
CA GLN A 325 15.26 -1.48 17.74
C GLN A 325 14.09 -2.17 18.47
N ARG A 326 14.39 -2.98 19.50
CA ARG A 326 13.39 -3.68 20.33
C ARG A 326 12.39 -2.78 21.08
N ARG A 327 12.72 -1.51 21.40
CA ARG A 327 11.80 -0.57 22.09
C ARG A 327 10.82 0.13 21.15
N CYS A 328 11.18 0.33 19.88
CA CYS A 328 10.28 0.90 18.86
C CYS A 328 9.34 -0.14 18.23
N LEU A 329 9.59 -1.42 18.50
CA LEU A 329 9.00 -2.56 17.79
C LEU A 329 7.73 -3.21 18.35
N PRO A 330 7.15 -2.91 19.54
CA PRO A 330 6.02 -3.72 20.01
C PRO A 330 4.78 -3.64 19.10
N HIS A 331 4.74 -2.70 18.14
CA HIS A 331 3.57 -2.49 17.27
C HIS A 331 3.87 -2.26 15.78
N ALA A 332 5.08 -2.56 15.30
CA ALA A 332 5.42 -2.50 13.87
C ALA A 332 4.86 -3.74 13.14
N ALA A 333 3.54 -3.80 12.96
CA ALA A 333 2.93 -4.84 12.15
C ALA A 333 3.10 -4.48 10.67
N ALA A 334 3.76 -5.35 9.90
CA ALA A 334 3.93 -5.23 8.45
C ALA A 334 4.57 -3.90 7.95
N GLY A 335 5.48 -3.30 8.74
CA GLY A 335 6.19 -2.08 8.34
C GLY A 335 5.41 -0.78 8.54
N ILE A 336 4.19 -0.81 9.09
CA ILE A 336 3.42 0.38 9.45
C ILE A 336 3.73 0.74 10.90
N LEU A 337 4.11 1.99 11.15
CA LEU A 337 4.30 2.57 12.48
C LEU A 337 3.16 3.56 12.74
N GLN A 338 2.31 3.22 13.71
CA GLN A 338 1.23 4.07 14.21
C GLN A 338 1.47 4.47 15.66
N ARG A 339 1.21 5.73 15.96
CA ARG A 339 1.23 6.28 17.30
C ARG A 339 -0.09 5.97 18.03
N ARG A 340 -0.06 5.24 19.15
CA ARG A 340 -1.26 4.95 19.97
C ARG A 340 -1.55 6.00 21.06
N SER A 341 -0.57 6.83 21.44
CA SER A 341 -0.71 7.83 22.50
C SER A 341 0.18 9.04 22.26
N ALA A 342 -0.27 10.23 22.69
CA ALA A 342 0.46 11.49 22.62
C ALA A 342 1.76 11.53 23.46
N ALA A 343 2.03 10.51 24.28
CA ALA A 343 3.27 10.36 25.05
C ALA A 343 4.36 9.55 24.32
N ASP A 344 3.99 8.65 23.41
CA ASP A 344 4.93 7.76 22.72
C ASP A 344 5.33 8.39 21.39
N GLY A 345 6.56 8.88 21.26
CA GLY A 345 7.06 9.36 19.96
C GLY A 345 7.30 8.19 18.99
N ILE A 346 7.00 8.37 17.69
CA ILE A 346 7.44 7.44 16.63
C ILE A 346 8.97 7.39 16.53
N VAL A 347 9.61 8.48 16.98
CA VAL A 347 11.04 8.60 17.23
C VAL A 347 11.18 9.13 18.66
N PRO A 348 12.05 8.55 19.52
CA PRO A 348 12.33 9.15 20.82
C PRO A 348 12.82 10.59 20.63
N ARG A 349 12.38 11.51 21.49
CA ARG A 349 12.87 12.90 21.49
C ARG A 349 14.39 12.89 21.69
N VAL A 350 15.13 13.25 20.65
CA VAL A 350 16.54 13.67 20.77
C VAL A 350 16.50 15.05 21.42
N GLY A 351 16.55 15.10 22.75
CA GLY A 351 16.47 16.37 23.49
C GLY A 351 16.54 16.28 25.01
N ALA A 352 16.77 15.09 25.61
CA ALA A 352 16.86 14.93 27.06
C ALA A 352 18.28 14.64 27.57
N LEU A 353 19.31 14.92 26.76
CA LEU A 353 20.72 14.71 27.15
C LEU A 353 21.52 16.01 27.38
N ASP A 354 20.91 17.19 27.24
CA ASP A 354 21.66 18.46 27.29
C ASP A 354 21.26 19.41 28.43
N ARG A 355 20.75 18.87 29.56
CA ARG A 355 20.46 19.66 30.78
C ARG A 355 20.87 18.98 32.08
N ARG A 356 21.98 18.23 32.08
CA ARG A 356 22.64 17.74 33.31
C ARG A 356 24.18 17.89 33.30
N ALA A 357 24.70 18.85 32.52
CA ALA A 357 26.11 19.24 32.53
C ALA A 357 26.30 20.74 32.85
N ALA A 358 25.36 21.32 33.58
CA ALA A 358 25.48 22.66 34.17
C ALA A 358 24.75 22.69 35.52
N ALA A 359 25.34 22.01 36.51
CA ALA A 359 25.23 22.25 37.95
C ALA A 359 26.32 21.43 38.63
#